data_AF-A0AAW0I3S2-F1
#
_entry.id   AF-A0AAW0I3S2-F1
#
_cell.length_a   1.000
_cell.length_b   1.000
_cell.length_c   1.000
_cell.angle_alpha   90.00
_cell.angle_beta   90.00
_cell.angle_gamma   90.00
#
_symmetry.space_group_name_H-M   'P 1'
#
loop_
_entity.id
_entity.type
_entity.pdbx_description
1 polymer ?
#
loop_
_entity_poly.entity_id
_entity_poly.type
_entity_poly.pdbx_seq_one_letter_code
_entity_poly.pdbx_strand_id
1 'polypeptide(L)'
;MGPMAPSTVGLLVVSLLQAAITLNPEDPNVCSHWESYAVTVQESYAHPFDQIYYTRCADILNWFKCTRHRISYKTAYRRGLRTMYRRRSQCCPGYYENGDFCIRK
;
A
#
# COMPACT_ATOMS: atom_id res chain seq x y z
N MET A 1 -45.80 -26.72 -13.86
CA MET A 1 -44.47 -26.07 -13.94
C MET A 1 -44.37 -25.04 -12.83
N GLY A 2 -43.66 -25.36 -11.73
CA GLY A 2 -43.39 -24.37 -10.67
C GLY A 2 -42.09 -23.61 -10.98
N PRO A 3 -42.02 -22.29 -10.77
CA PRO A 3 -40.80 -21.54 -11.04
C PRO A 3 -39.72 -21.95 -10.03
N MET A 4 -38.56 -22.34 -10.54
CA MET A 4 -37.37 -22.59 -9.72
C MET A 4 -36.89 -21.25 -9.18
N ALA A 5 -37.03 -21.03 -7.88
CA ALA A 5 -36.47 -19.87 -7.21
C ALA A 5 -34.93 -19.92 -7.35
N PRO A 6 -34.29 -18.86 -7.89
CA PRO A 6 -32.84 -18.83 -8.00
C PRO A 6 -32.23 -18.85 -6.59
N SER A 7 -31.34 -19.82 -6.35
CA SER A 7 -30.67 -19.99 -5.06
C SER A 7 -29.87 -18.74 -4.71
N THR A 8 -29.93 -18.29 -3.45
CA THR A 8 -29.26 -17.08 -2.93
C THR A 8 -27.75 -17.08 -3.20
N VAL A 9 -27.15 -18.26 -3.29
CA VAL A 9 -25.75 -18.46 -3.69
C VAL A 9 -25.50 -18.04 -5.15
N GLY A 10 -26.42 -18.36 -6.07
CA GLY A 10 -26.31 -17.98 -7.48
C GLY A 10 -26.40 -16.47 -7.69
N LEU A 11 -27.26 -15.79 -6.94
CA LEU A 11 -27.38 -14.33 -6.96
C LEU A 11 -26.08 -13.64 -6.47
N LEU A 12 -25.47 -14.15 -5.41
CA LEU A 12 -24.19 -13.62 -4.89
C LEU A 12 -23.04 -13.79 -5.89
N VAL A 13 -22.95 -14.95 -6.55
CA VAL A 13 -21.92 -15.21 -7.57
C VAL A 13 -22.07 -14.26 -8.77
N VAL A 14 -23.28 -14.04 -9.26
CA VAL A 14 -23.54 -13.11 -10.38
C VAL A 14 -23.19 -11.66 -10.00
N SER A 15 -23.51 -11.24 -8.77
CA SER A 15 -23.18 -9.89 -8.29
C SER A 15 -21.68 -9.65 -8.16
N LEU A 16 -20.90 -10.67 -7.78
CA LEU A 16 -19.44 -10.61 -7.71
C LEU A 16 -18.79 -10.59 -9.10
N LEU A 17 -19.38 -11.26 -10.10
CA LEU A 17 -18.88 -11.22 -11.48
C LEU A 17 -19.05 -9.83 -12.13
N GLN A 18 -20.16 -9.14 -11.85
CA GLN A 18 -20.40 -7.78 -12.37
C GLN A 18 -19.41 -6.74 -11.82
N ALA A 19 -18.79 -6.99 -10.68
CA ALA A 19 -17.76 -6.10 -10.12
C ALA A 19 -16.39 -6.23 -10.82
N ALA A 20 -16.22 -7.21 -11.70
CA ALA A 20 -14.97 -7.51 -12.40
C ALA A 20 -15.02 -7.18 -13.91
N ILE A 21 -15.79 -6.16 -14.30
CA ILE A 21 -15.77 -5.62 -15.66
C ILE A 21 -14.37 -5.02 -15.89
N THR A 22 -13.60 -5.65 -16.77
CA THR A 22 -12.28 -5.18 -17.19
C THR A 22 -12.36 -4.85 -18.67
N LEU A 23 -11.97 -3.63 -19.06
CA LEU A 23 -11.95 -3.23 -20.46
C LEU A 23 -11.27 -4.28 -21.35
N ASN A 24 -11.88 -4.55 -22.51
CA ASN A 24 -11.35 -5.51 -23.46
C ASN A 24 -9.97 -5.06 -23.97
N PRO A 25 -8.88 -5.83 -23.75
CA PRO A 25 -7.54 -5.44 -24.17
C PRO A 25 -7.36 -5.40 -25.70
N GLU A 26 -8.28 -6.00 -26.47
CA GLU A 26 -8.25 -6.04 -27.93
C GLU A 26 -8.93 -4.82 -28.59
N ASP A 27 -9.57 -3.93 -27.83
CA ASP A 27 -10.20 -2.73 -28.39
C ASP A 27 -9.13 -1.65 -28.67
N PRO A 28 -9.01 -1.15 -29.93
CA PRO A 28 -8.02 -0.11 -30.28
C PRO A 28 -8.24 1.23 -29.56
N ASN A 29 -9.40 1.43 -28.94
CA ASN A 29 -9.74 2.64 -28.19
C ASN A 29 -9.41 2.54 -26.69
N VAL A 30 -8.68 1.49 -26.28
CA VAL A 30 -8.18 1.32 -24.90
C VAL A 30 -6.73 1.79 -24.80
N CYS A 31 -6.52 2.77 -23.93
CA CYS A 31 -5.23 3.38 -23.64
C CYS A 31 -4.71 2.94 -22.26
N SER A 32 -3.40 2.96 -22.07
CA SER A 32 -2.80 2.75 -20.74
C SER A 32 -2.65 4.09 -20.00
N HIS A 33 -3.29 4.22 -18.85
CA HIS A 33 -3.18 5.36 -17.97
C HIS A 33 -2.36 5.01 -16.72
N TRP A 34 -1.51 5.94 -16.28
CA TRP A 34 -0.79 5.81 -15.03
C TRP A 34 -1.57 6.49 -13.92
N GLU A 35 -2.01 5.73 -12.92
CA GLU A 35 -2.66 6.26 -11.74
C GLU A 35 -1.73 6.22 -10.54
N SER A 36 -1.73 7.31 -9.78
CA SER A 36 -1.11 7.36 -8.46
C SER A 36 -2.10 6.88 -7.41
N TYR A 37 -1.63 6.11 -6.45
CA TYR A 37 -2.43 5.61 -5.34
C TYR A 37 -1.63 5.64 -4.04
N ALA A 38 -2.32 5.90 -2.94
CA ALA A 38 -1.71 5.97 -1.62
C ALA A 38 -1.64 4.58 -1.00
N VAL A 39 -0.43 4.12 -0.66
CA VAL A 39 -0.19 2.83 -0.02
C VAL A 39 0.46 3.04 1.33
N THR A 40 -0.03 2.34 2.34
CA THR A 40 0.64 2.25 3.64
C THR A 40 1.77 1.24 3.55
N VAL A 41 3.01 1.72 3.56
CA VAL A 41 4.20 0.87 3.55
C VAL A 41 4.85 0.86 4.93
N GLN A 42 5.50 -0.25 5.27
CA GLN A 42 6.34 -0.34 6.46
C GLN A 42 7.75 0.15 6.12
N GLU A 43 8.15 1.28 6.68
CA GLU A 43 9.48 1.84 6.50
C GLU A 43 10.34 1.53 7.74
N SER A 44 11.55 1.03 7.51
CA SER A 44 12.56 0.95 8.55
C SER A 44 13.19 2.33 8.76
N TYR A 45 13.33 2.77 10.01
CA TYR A 45 14.02 3.99 10.38
C TYR A 45 15.01 3.73 11.53
N ALA A 46 16.04 4.57 11.62
CA ALA A 46 17.01 4.53 12.71
C ALA A 46 16.40 5.23 13.94
N HIS A 47 16.04 4.44 14.95
CA HIS A 47 15.50 4.96 16.19
C HIS A 47 16.62 5.18 17.22
N PRO A 48 16.83 6.43 17.69
CA PRO A 48 17.85 6.71 18.69
C PRO A 48 17.44 6.16 20.05
N PHE A 49 18.40 5.68 20.81
CA PHE A 49 18.25 5.35 22.23
C PHE A 49 19.52 5.72 22.99
N ASP A 50 19.36 6.01 24.27
CA ASP A 50 20.47 6.32 25.15
C ASP A 50 21.12 5.02 25.67
N GLN A 51 22.40 4.86 25.39
CA GLN A 51 23.21 3.73 25.85
C GLN A 51 24.15 4.20 26.95
N ILE A 52 23.93 3.66 28.14
CA ILE A 52 24.78 3.91 29.31
C ILE A 52 25.95 2.94 29.30
N TYR A 53 27.17 3.46 29.44
CA TYR A 53 28.38 2.67 29.60
C TYR A 53 29.30 3.30 30.65
N TYR A 54 30.12 2.48 31.31
CA TYR A 54 31.01 2.94 32.36
C TYR A 54 32.43 3.10 31.83
N THR A 55 33.06 4.21 32.18
CA THR A 55 34.46 4.53 31.89
C THR A 55 35.24 4.69 33.17
N ARG A 56 36.58 4.53 33.11
CA ARG A 56 37.42 4.83 34.27
C ARG A 56 37.75 6.32 34.36
N CYS A 57 37.68 6.88 35.56
CA CYS A 57 37.95 8.29 35.84
C CYS A 57 38.57 8.48 37.23
N ALA A 58 39.10 9.67 37.52
CA ALA A 58 39.85 9.96 38.75
C ALA A 58 38.97 10.20 40.01
N ASP A 59 37.68 9.86 39.95
CA ASP A 59 36.73 10.13 41.04
C ASP A 59 36.70 8.98 42.06
N ILE A 60 37.21 9.25 43.26
CA ILE A 60 37.30 8.28 44.38
C ILE A 60 35.93 7.99 44.98
N LEU A 61 35.03 8.98 45.02
CA LEU A 61 33.68 8.83 45.61
C LEU A 61 32.81 7.88 44.77
N ASN A 62 33.03 7.85 43.45
CA ASN A 62 32.33 6.98 42.51
C ASN A 62 33.12 5.70 42.14
N TRP A 63 34.04 5.24 43.01
CA TRP A 63 34.85 4.03 42.80
C TRP A 63 35.57 4.00 41.44
N PHE A 64 36.11 5.14 41.01
CA PHE A 64 36.78 5.32 39.72
C PHE A 64 35.91 4.96 38.50
N LYS A 65 34.57 4.91 38.64
CA LYS A 65 33.63 4.64 37.55
C LYS A 65 32.84 5.90 37.22
N CYS A 66 32.94 6.34 35.97
CA CYS A 66 32.13 7.43 35.44
C CYS A 66 31.11 6.88 34.45
N THR A 67 29.84 7.19 34.73
CA THR A 67 28.72 6.94 33.81
C THR A 67 28.87 7.83 32.57
N ARG A 68 28.79 7.24 31.40
CA ARG A 68 28.78 7.94 30.11
C ARG A 68 27.53 7.54 29.35
N HIS A 69 26.99 8.53 28.65
CA HIS A 69 25.81 8.41 27.82
C HIS A 69 26.23 8.55 26.36
N ARG A 70 25.76 7.63 25.53
CA ARG A 70 25.98 7.67 24.08
C ARG A 70 24.67 7.40 23.39
N ILE A 71 24.34 8.24 22.41
CA ILE A 71 23.21 7.96 21.51
C ILE A 71 23.64 6.84 20.57
N SER A 72 22.92 5.73 20.65
CA SER A 72 23.04 4.58 19.76
C SER A 72 21.76 4.43 18.95
N TYR A 73 21.84 3.76 17.80
CA TYR A 73 20.70 3.62 16.88
C TYR A 73 20.31 2.16 16.75
N LYS A 74 19.00 1.88 16.80
CA LYS A 74 18.42 0.59 16.49
C LYS A 74 17.45 0.70 15.33
N THR A 75 17.32 -0.35 14.53
CA THR A 75 16.31 -0.40 13.47
C THR A 75 14.93 -0.53 14.10
N ALA A 76 14.03 0.40 13.77
CA ALA A 76 12.63 0.35 14.14
C ALA A 76 11.76 0.50 12.89
N TYR A 77 10.47 0.16 13.00
CA TYR A 77 9.56 0.19 11.87
C TYR A 77 8.41 1.16 12.13
N ARG A 78 8.05 1.94 11.11
CA ARG A 78 6.89 2.83 11.13
C ARG A 78 6.03 2.61 9.89
N ARG A 79 4.73 2.86 10.00
CA ARG A 79 3.83 2.86 8.86
C ARG A 79 3.81 4.27 8.27
N GLY A 80 4.20 4.39 7.00
CA GLY A 80 4.16 5.64 6.25
C GLY A 80 3.24 5.51 5.05
N LEU A 81 2.55 6.59 4.69
CA LEU A 81 1.85 6.69 3.42
C LEU A 81 2.87 7.02 2.33
N ARG A 82 2.91 6.19 1.29
CA ARG A 82 3.69 6.43 0.07
C ARG A 82 2.78 6.44 -1.15
N THR A 83 3.04 7.39 -2.04
CA THR A 83 2.45 7.40 -3.37
C THR A 83 3.14 6.36 -4.23
N MET A 84 2.37 5.40 -4.72
CA MET A 84 2.81 4.39 -5.68
C MET A 84 2.10 4.62 -7.00
N TYR A 85 2.64 4.08 -8.09
CA TYR A 85 2.09 4.22 -9.43
C TYR A 85 1.71 2.85 -9.99
N ARG A 86 0.53 2.75 -10.60
CA ARG A 86 0.06 1.54 -11.28
C ARG A 86 -0.46 1.91 -12.65
N ARG A 87 -0.12 1.08 -13.64
CA ARG A 87 -0.70 1.17 -14.98
C ARG A 87 -2.08 0.52 -14.98
N ARG A 88 -3.10 1.27 -15.41
CA ARG A 88 -4.46 0.78 -15.64
C ARG A 88 -4.85 0.98 -17.10
N SER A 89 -5.70 0.10 -17.62
CA SER A 89 -6.38 0.28 -18.90
C SER A 89 -7.58 1.21 -18.71
N GLN A 90 -7.74 2.20 -19.59
CA GLN A 90 -8.87 3.12 -19.60
C GLN A 90 -9.16 3.51 -21.05
N CYS A 91 -10.41 3.85 -21.38
CA CYS A 91 -10.74 4.41 -22.69
C CYS A 91 -9.91 5.66 -23.01
N CYS A 92 -9.44 5.76 -24.25
CA CYS A 92 -8.65 6.89 -24.72
C CYS A 92 -9.44 8.23 -24.63
N PRO A 93 -8.74 9.38 -24.60
CA PRO A 93 -9.39 10.69 -24.63
C PRO A 93 -10.38 10.83 -25.80
N GLY A 94 -11.61 11.23 -25.51
CA GLY A 94 -12.69 11.32 -26.50
C GLY A 94 -13.65 10.12 -26.53
N TYR A 95 -13.34 9.06 -25.79
CA TYR A 95 -14.22 7.90 -25.60
C TYR A 95 -14.71 7.82 -24.15
N TYR A 96 -15.87 7.19 -23.93
CA TYR A 96 -16.39 6.84 -22.61
C TYR A 96 -16.61 5.33 -22.51
N GLU A 97 -16.54 4.81 -21.29
CA GLU A 97 -16.70 3.39 -21.00
C GLU A 97 -18.19 3.03 -20.93
N ASN A 98 -18.60 2.04 -21.71
CA ASN A 98 -19.94 1.45 -21.67
C ASN A 98 -19.83 -0.07 -21.55
N GLY A 99 -19.78 -0.58 -20.32
CA GLY A 99 -19.41 -1.97 -20.07
C GLY A 99 -17.96 -2.23 -20.50
N ASP A 100 -17.75 -3.24 -21.34
CA ASP A 100 -16.40 -3.64 -21.80
C ASP A 100 -15.88 -2.86 -23.01
N PHE A 101 -16.66 -1.92 -23.57
CA PHE A 101 -16.35 -1.20 -24.81
C PHE A 101 -16.15 0.30 -24.60
N CYS A 102 -15.29 0.88 -25.43
CA CYS A 102 -15.08 2.33 -25.48
C CYS A 102 -15.89 2.96 -26.62
N ILE A 103 -16.88 3.79 -26.28
CA ILE A 103 -17.75 4.46 -27.26
C ILE A 103 -17.33 5.93 -27.38
N ARG A 104 -17.30 6.44 -28.61
CA ARG A 104 -16.97 7.84 -28.88
C ARG A 104 -18.00 8.77 -28.22
N LYS A 105 -17.52 9.78 -27.50
CA LYS A 105 -18.35 10.86 -26.94
C LYS A 105 -19.05 11.68 -28.01
#